data_AF-A0A1Y1ZVC7-F1
#
_entry.id   AF-A0A1Y1ZVC7-F1
#
_cell.length_a   1.000
_cell.length_b   1.000
_cell.length_c   1.000
_cell.angle_alpha   90.00
_cell.angle_beta   90.00
_cell.angle_gamma   90.00
#
_symmetry.space_group_name_H-M   'P 1'
#
loop_
_entity.id
_entity.type
_entity.pdbx_description
1 polymer ?
#
loop_
_entity_poly.entity_id
_entity_poly.type
_entity_poly.pdbx_seq_one_letter_code
_entity_poly.pdbx_strand_id
1 'polypeptide(L)'
;MKIWNYYNNIEHITNNASESLNNYLNNLFPTKPSFYELIDKLNELEHLSYYDYQRKIRGIWKIKKRVINKANEISVLIERFKSIEAKLIDSKCDKNKIINLWFDCLTNLNNII
;
A
#
# COMPACT_ATOMS: atom_id res chain seq x y z
N MET A 1 12.08 -24.91 17.58
CA MET A 1 10.77 -24.24 17.45
C MET A 1 9.70 -25.32 17.58
N LYS A 2 8.82 -25.26 18.60
CA LYS A 2 7.75 -26.25 18.77
C LYS A 2 6.67 -25.95 17.71
N ILE A 3 6.59 -26.78 16.68
CA ILE A 3 5.53 -26.72 15.67
C ILE A 3 4.27 -27.29 16.33
N TRP A 4 3.27 -26.44 16.55
CA TRP A 4 1.98 -26.87 17.07
C TRP A 4 1.18 -27.47 15.91
N ASN A 5 0.85 -28.75 15.99
CA ASN A 5 -0.06 -29.35 15.03
C ASN A 5 -1.50 -29.13 15.51
N TYR A 6 -2.17 -28.12 14.94
CA TYR A 6 -3.55 -27.76 15.31
C TYR A 6 -4.56 -28.86 14.94
N TYR A 7 -4.17 -29.84 14.13
CA TYR A 7 -5.06 -30.77 13.45
C TYR A 7 -4.79 -32.25 13.76
N ASN A 8 -4.06 -32.58 14.83
CA ASN A 8 -3.79 -33.97 15.23
C ASN A 8 -5.04 -34.87 15.37
N ASN A 9 -6.27 -34.31 15.35
CA ASN A 9 -7.54 -35.02 15.45
C ASN A 9 -8.42 -34.96 14.18
N ILE A 10 -7.94 -34.44 13.04
CA ILE A 10 -8.73 -34.41 11.78
C ILE A 10 -8.21 -35.46 10.81
N GLU A 11 -8.92 -36.58 10.72
CA GLU A 11 -8.50 -37.82 10.04
C GLU A 11 -8.44 -37.73 8.50
N HIS A 12 -8.90 -36.63 7.90
CA HIS A 12 -9.19 -36.57 6.45
C HIS A 12 -8.59 -35.37 5.68
N ILE A 13 -7.66 -34.61 6.26
CA ILE A 13 -6.96 -33.56 5.51
C ILE A 13 -5.73 -34.17 4.84
N THR A 14 -5.58 -34.02 3.52
CA THR A 14 -4.37 -34.42 2.82
C THR A 14 -3.15 -33.72 3.43
N ASN A 15 -2.12 -34.49 3.80
CA ASN A 15 -0.97 -34.01 4.58
C ASN A 15 -0.39 -32.67 4.08
N ASN A 16 -0.29 -32.49 2.76
CA ASN A 16 0.25 -31.27 2.15
C ASN A 16 -0.62 -30.01 2.39
N ALA A 17 -1.95 -30.15 2.43
CA ALA A 17 -2.85 -29.03 2.72
C ALA A 17 -2.78 -28.64 4.21
N SER A 18 -2.66 -29.63 5.09
CA SER A 18 -2.49 -29.41 6.53
C SER A 18 -1.16 -28.73 6.87
N GLU A 19 -0.08 -29.08 6.15
CA GLU A 19 1.26 -28.54 6.39
C GLU A 19 1.37 -27.08 5.93
N SER A 20 0.85 -26.76 4.74
CA SER A 20 0.82 -25.39 4.23
C SER A 20 0.04 -24.45 5.16
N LEU A 21 -1.13 -24.90 5.64
CA LEU A 21 -1.94 -24.14 6.58
C LEU A 21 -1.25 -23.99 7.94
N ASN A 22 -0.65 -25.06 8.47
CA ASN A 22 0.11 -25.00 9.72
C ASN A 22 1.30 -24.03 9.62
N ASN A 23 2.02 -24.02 8.49
CA ASN A 23 3.10 -23.06 8.26
C ASN A 23 2.58 -21.62 8.22
N TYR A 24 1.45 -21.39 7.56
CA TYR A 24 0.79 -20.08 7.52
C TYR A 24 0.37 -19.62 8.93
N LEU A 25 -0.27 -20.48 9.72
CA LEU A 25 -0.68 -20.19 11.09
C LEU A 25 0.51 -19.95 12.03
N ASN A 26 1.59 -20.73 11.89
CA ASN A 26 2.82 -20.52 12.67
C ASN A 26 3.52 -19.20 12.34
N ASN A 27 3.42 -18.72 11.10
CA ASN A 27 3.93 -17.40 10.72
C ASN A 27 3.04 -16.26 11.25
N LEU A 28 1.72 -16.47 11.27
CA LEU A 28 0.76 -15.50 11.80
C LEU A 28 0.82 -15.36 13.31
N PHE A 29 1.06 -16.47 14.01
CA PHE A 29 1.05 -16.53 15.47
C PHE A 29 2.39 -17.08 15.99
N PRO A 30 3.30 -16.21 16.48
CA PRO A 30 4.59 -16.63 17.04
C PRO A 30 4.46 -17.52 18.29
N THR A 31 3.31 -17.42 18.97
CA THR A 31 2.93 -18.24 20.11
C THR A 31 1.52 -18.77 19.90
N LYS A 32 1.15 -19.85 20.58
CA LYS A 32 -0.18 -20.47 20.40
C LYS A 32 -1.27 -19.48 20.81
N PRO A 33 -2.13 -19.02 19.88
CA PRO A 33 -3.20 -18.08 20.19
C PRO A 33 -4.30 -18.78 20.97
N SER A 34 -5.08 -18.00 21.72
CA SER A 34 -6.37 -18.47 22.22
C SER A 34 -7.33 -18.70 21.07
N PHE A 35 -8.39 -19.47 21.34
CA PHE A 35 -9.43 -19.73 20.34
C PHE A 35 -10.06 -18.44 19.81
N TYR A 36 -10.33 -17.46 20.69
CA TYR A 36 -10.95 -16.19 20.29
C TYR A 36 -10.00 -15.32 19.47
N GLU A 37 -8.71 -15.25 19.82
CA GLU A 37 -7.71 -14.52 19.03
C GLU A 37 -7.53 -15.11 17.63
N LEU A 38 -7.59 -16.45 17.52
CA LEU A 38 -7.55 -17.13 16.23
C LEU A 38 -8.75 -16.74 15.37
N ILE A 39 -9.96 -16.86 15.92
CA ILE A 39 -11.21 -16.56 15.18
C ILE A 39 -11.27 -15.09 14.78
N ASP A 40 -10.93 -14.17 15.68
CA ASP A 40 -10.94 -12.73 15.39
C ASP A 40 -9.98 -12.36 14.25
N LYS A 41 -8.76 -12.92 14.28
CA LYS A 41 -7.78 -12.69 13.21
C LYS A 41 -8.19 -13.27 11.87
N LEU A 42 -8.80 -14.46 11.86
CA LEU A 42 -9.32 -15.06 10.65
C LEU A 42 -10.46 -14.21 10.07
N ASN A 43 -11.36 -13.70 10.90
CA ASN A 43 -12.42 -12.78 10.50
C ASN A 43 -11.85 -11.47 9.93
N GLU A 44 -10.83 -10.87 10.55
CA GLU A 44 -10.14 -9.69 10.01
C GLU A 44 -9.57 -9.95 8.60
N LEU A 45 -8.90 -11.09 8.42
CA LEU A 45 -8.30 -11.46 7.14
C LEU A 45 -9.36 -11.74 6.07
N GLU A 46 -10.47 -12.38 6.44
CA GLU A 46 -11.60 -12.61 5.55
C GLU A 46 -12.27 -11.29 5.15
N HIS A 47 -12.45 -10.36 6.09
CA HIS A 47 -12.98 -9.02 5.83
C HIS A 47 -12.08 -8.20 4.90
N LEU A 48 -10.75 -8.25 5.09
CA LEU A 48 -9.78 -7.61 4.18
C LEU A 48 -9.88 -8.19 2.76
N SER A 49 -9.96 -9.53 2.66
CA SER A 49 -10.12 -10.24 1.38
C SER A 49 -11.42 -9.85 0.67
N TYR A 50 -12.54 -9.84 1.40
CA TYR A 50 -13.85 -9.47 0.86
C TYR A 50 -13.90 -8.00 0.44
N TYR A 51 -13.37 -7.07 1.25
CA TYR A 51 -13.32 -5.66 0.92
C TYR A 51 -12.49 -5.40 -0.34
N ASP A 52 -11.31 -6.02 -0.44
CA ASP A 52 -10.46 -5.88 -1.62
C ASP A 52 -11.06 -6.56 -2.86
N TYR A 53 -11.76 -7.68 -2.69
CA TYR A 53 -12.52 -8.34 -3.75
C TYR A 53 -13.65 -7.44 -4.28
N GLN A 54 -14.45 -6.86 -3.39
CA GLN A 54 -15.50 -5.91 -3.74
C GLN A 54 -14.92 -4.70 -4.49
N ARG A 55 -13.75 -4.19 -4.08
CA ARG A 55 -13.06 -3.09 -4.76
C ARG A 55 -12.49 -3.46 -6.13
N LYS A 56 -12.09 -4.73 -6.33
CA LYS A 56 -11.66 -5.26 -7.63
C LYS A 56 -12.85 -5.36 -8.59
N ILE A 57 -13.99 -5.90 -8.15
CA ILE A 57 -15.21 -6.01 -8.97
C ILE A 57 -15.75 -4.63 -9.35
N ARG A 58 -15.76 -3.68 -8.40
CA ARG A 58 -16.24 -2.31 -8.66
C ARG A 58 -15.28 -1.46 -9.51
N GLY A 59 -14.13 -2.00 -9.95
CA GLY A 59 -13.13 -1.25 -10.72
C GLY A 59 -12.38 -0.15 -9.92
N ILE A 60 -12.73 0.03 -8.64
CA ILE A 60 -12.20 1.08 -7.75
C ILE A 60 -10.70 0.90 -7.52
N TRP A 61 -10.20 -0.35 -7.50
CA TRP A 61 -8.76 -0.61 -7.32
C TRP A 61 -7.90 0.06 -8.39
N LYS A 62 -8.30 -0.05 -9.66
CA LYS A 62 -7.56 0.53 -10.80
C LYS A 62 -7.67 2.07 -10.79
N ILE A 63 -8.84 2.60 -10.45
CA ILE A 63 -9.07 4.06 -10.35
C ILE A 63 -8.23 4.66 -9.23
N LYS A 64 -8.27 4.10 -8.02
CA LYS A 64 -7.44 4.57 -6.89
C LYS A 64 -5.95 4.48 -7.21
N LYS A 65 -5.49 3.38 -7.83
CA LYS A 65 -4.07 3.26 -8.23
C LYS A 65 -3.67 4.34 -9.24
N ARG A 66 -4.53 4.66 -10.22
CA ARG A 66 -4.28 5.75 -11.19
C ARG A 66 -4.27 7.13 -10.52
N VAL A 67 -5.20 7.38 -9.60
CA VAL A 67 -5.26 8.65 -8.84
C VAL A 67 -4.05 8.80 -7.92
N ILE A 68 -3.64 7.73 -7.22
CA ILE A 68 -2.43 7.72 -6.39
C ILE A 68 -1.18 7.98 -7.23
N ASN A 69 -1.07 7.38 -8.41
CA ASN A 69 0.05 7.62 -9.31
C ASN A 69 0.10 9.09 -9.78
N LYS A 70 -1.04 9.64 -10.23
CA LYS A 70 -1.12 11.07 -10.61
C LYS A 70 -0.77 12.00 -9.44
N ALA A 71 -1.26 11.71 -8.23
CA ALA A 71 -0.94 12.51 -7.04
C ALA A 71 0.55 12.45 -6.69
N ASN A 72 1.19 11.29 -6.82
CA ASN A 72 2.63 11.13 -6.62
C ASN A 72 3.44 11.89 -7.67
N GLU A 73 3.04 11.84 -8.95
CA GLU A 73 3.67 12.60 -10.04
C GLU A 73 3.59 14.11 -9.80
N ILE A 74 2.41 14.61 -9.40
CA ILE A 74 2.20 16.02 -9.02
C ILE A 74 3.08 16.39 -7.81
N SER A 75 3.11 15.56 -6.78
CA SER A 75 3.92 15.81 -5.58
C SER A 75 5.41 15.90 -5.90
N VAL A 76 5.93 14.97 -6.71
CA VAL A 76 7.35 14.98 -7.13
C VAL A 76 7.66 16.21 -7.96
N LEU A 77 6.75 16.62 -8.86
CA LEU A 77 6.92 17.82 -9.66
C LEU A 77 7.01 19.08 -8.79
N ILE A 78 6.06 19.26 -7.87
CA ILE A 78 6.03 20.43 -6.97
C ILE A 78 7.31 20.52 -6.14
N GLU A 79 7.76 19.40 -5.56
CA GLU A 79 8.99 19.38 -4.74
C GLU A 79 10.24 19.74 -5.56
N ARG A 80 10.32 19.31 -6.82
CA ARG A 80 11.41 19.72 -7.72
C ARG A 80 11.40 21.23 -7.93
N PHE A 81 10.25 21.83 -8.23
CA PHE A 81 10.15 23.27 -8.45
C PHE A 81 10.46 24.08 -7.18
N LYS A 82 10.00 23.66 -6.00
CA LYS A 82 10.40 24.26 -4.72
C LYS A 82 11.91 24.22 -4.49
N SER A 83 12.56 23.11 -4.84
CA SER A 83 14.02 22.98 -4.68
C SER A 83 14.80 23.94 -5.59
N ILE A 84 14.26 24.24 -6.78
CA ILE A 84 14.86 25.20 -7.71
C ILE A 84 14.61 26.62 -7.22
N GLU A 85 13.40 26.91 -6.75
CA GLU A 85 13.05 28.21 -6.16
C GLU A 85 13.98 28.55 -4.98
N ALA A 86 14.22 27.62 -4.07
CA ALA A 86 15.15 27.82 -2.94
C ALA A 86 16.55 28.25 -3.42
N LYS A 87 17.10 27.57 -4.44
CA LYS A 87 18.40 27.92 -5.04
C LYS A 87 18.40 29.30 -5.72
N LEU A 88 17.28 29.69 -6.31
CA LEU A 88 17.12 31.01 -6.94
C LEU A 88 17.04 32.13 -5.88
N ILE A 89 16.38 31.86 -4.76
CA ILE A 89 16.31 32.80 -3.63
C ILE A 89 17.70 32.98 -3.01
N ASP A 90 18.42 31.88 -2.76
CA ASP A 90 19.78 31.91 -2.20
C ASP A 90 20.76 32.69 -3.08
N SER A 91 20.58 32.65 -4.40
CA SER A 91 21.40 33.39 -5.37
C SER A 91 20.99 34.85 -5.59
N LYS A 92 20.05 35.40 -4.78
CA LYS A 92 19.47 36.75 -4.94
C LYS A 92 19.01 37.03 -6.38
N CYS A 93 18.35 36.04 -6.99
CA CYS A 93 17.93 36.09 -8.37
C CYS A 93 16.77 37.09 -8.60
N ASP A 94 16.67 37.59 -9.83
CA ASP A 94 15.56 38.42 -10.31
C ASP A 94 14.21 37.69 -10.17
N LYS A 95 13.19 38.43 -9.71
CA LYS A 95 11.81 37.96 -9.53
C LYS A 95 11.24 37.37 -10.81
N ASN A 96 11.64 37.87 -11.97
CA ASN A 96 11.19 37.37 -13.27
C ASN A 96 11.53 35.88 -13.48
N LYS A 97 12.67 35.40 -12.95
CA LYS A 97 13.04 33.98 -13.07
C LYS A 97 12.17 33.09 -12.18
N ILE A 98 11.76 33.58 -11.02
CA ILE A 98 10.84 32.87 -10.12
C ILE A 98 9.45 32.78 -10.77
N ILE A 99 8.98 33.86 -11.41
CA ILE A 99 7.70 33.86 -12.13
C ILE A 99 7.71 32.86 -13.29
N ASN A 100 8.76 32.87 -14.12
CA ASN A 100 8.88 31.92 -15.23
C ASN A 100 8.97 30.47 -14.74
N LEU A 101 9.69 30.23 -13.64
CA LEU A 101 9.78 28.91 -13.01
C LEU A 101 8.40 28.36 -12.63
N TRP A 102 7.55 29.18 -11.99
CA TRP A 102 6.20 28.76 -11.62
C TRP A 102 5.24 28.67 -12.81
N PHE A 103 5.46 29.47 -13.86
CA PHE A 103 4.74 29.32 -15.12
C PHE A 103 5.04 27.97 -15.78
N ASP A 104 6.31 27.56 -15.84
CA ASP A 104 6.72 26.25 -16.34
C ASP A 104 6.13 25.10 -15.48
N CYS A 105 6.05 25.29 -14.16
CA CYS A 105 5.38 24.36 -13.26
C CYS A 105 3.91 24.17 -13.63
N LEU A 106 3.18 25.26 -13.88
CA LEU A 106 1.78 25.23 -14.30
C LEU A 106 1.58 24.53 -15.65
N THR A 107 2.44 24.80 -16.64
CA THR A 107 2.39 24.09 -17.93
C THR A 107 2.62 22.59 -17.75
N ASN A 108 3.58 22.21 -16.91
CA ASN A 108 3.87 20.80 -16.63
C ASN A 108 2.71 20.11 -15.88
N LEU A 109 2.08 20.81 -14.93
CA LEU A 109 0.89 20.29 -14.22
C LEU A 109 -0.27 20.06 -15.19
N ASN A 110 -0.51 20.99 -16.13
CA ASN A 110 -1.55 20.85 -17.15
C ASN A 110 -1.33 19.65 -18.07
N ASN A 111 -0.09 19.22 -18.28
CA ASN A 111 0.21 18.02 -19.07
C ASN A 111 0.00 16.70 -18.31
N ILE A 112 -0.08 16.74 -16.97
CA ILE A 112 -0.30 15.56 -16.10
C ILE A 112 -1.80 15.30 -15.84
N ILE A 113 -2.59 16.37 -15.78
CA ILE A 113 -4.03 16.34 -15.50
C ILE A 113 -4.78 15.71 -16.68
#